data_AF-X1EVZ2-F1
#
_entry.id   AF-X1EVZ2-F1
#
_cell.length_a   1.000
_cell.length_b   1.000
_cell.length_c   1.000
_cell.angle_alpha   90.00
_cell.angle_beta   90.00
_cell.angle_gamma   90.00
#
_symmetry.space_group_name_H-M   'P 1'
#
loop_
_entity.id
_entity.type
_entity.pdbx_description
1 polymer ?
#
loop_
_entity_poly.entity_id
_entity_poly.type
_entity_poly.pdbx_seq_one_letter_code
_entity_poly.pdbx_strand_id
1 'polypeptide(L)' 'RHLVMPNRVSGTKKVIEWIAENLPKDTYLNIMSQYTPVYRASEFPDISRRINHKEYSEAVKWAKEAGLTNLDIQG' A
#
# COMPACT_ATOMS: atom_id res chain seq x y z
N ARG A 1 5.37 2.03 7.99
CA ARG A 1 5.69 1.38 6.69
C ARG A 1 4.49 0.51 6.32
N HIS A 2 4.02 0.54 5.08
CA HIS A 2 2.85 -0.18 4.60
C HIS A 2 3.18 -0.96 3.32
N LEU A 3 2.91 -2.27 3.31
CA LEU A 3 3.13 -3.12 2.14
C LEU A 3 1.87 -3.16 1.28
N VAL A 4 2.00 -2.75 0.03
CA VAL A 4 0.91 -2.88 -0.94
C VAL A 4 0.83 -4.34 -1.39
N MET A 5 -0.37 -4.91 -1.31
CA MET A 5 -0.62 -6.29 -1.73
C MET A 5 -1.53 -6.34 -2.96
N PRO A 6 -1.40 -7.40 -3.79
CA PRO A 6 -2.22 -7.57 -4.98
C PRO A 6 -3.70 -7.65 -4.60
N ASN A 7 -4.57 -7.30 -5.55
CA ASN A 7 -6.03 -7.36 -5.40
C ASN A 7 -6.56 -6.53 -4.22
N ARG A 8 -5.78 -5.54 -3.75
CA ARG A 8 -6.12 -4.63 -2.65
C ARG A 8 -6.38 -5.34 -1.30
N VAL A 9 -5.88 -6.56 -1.12
CA VAL A 9 -6.14 -7.34 0.10
C VAL A 9 -5.54 -6.73 1.37
N SER A 10 -4.48 -5.93 1.26
CA SER A 10 -3.88 -5.26 2.42
C SER A 10 -4.69 -4.07 2.94
N GLY A 11 -5.86 -3.78 2.34
CA GLY A 11 -6.73 -2.71 2.81
C GLY A 11 -6.07 -1.33 2.77
N THR A 12 -5.09 -1.13 1.87
CA THR A 12 -4.22 0.05 1.82
C THR A 12 -4.97 1.38 1.96
N LYS A 13 -6.11 1.51 1.28
CA LYS A 13 -6.94 2.71 1.37
C LYS A 13 -7.39 3.00 2.80
N LYS A 14 -7.95 2.01 3.50
CA LYS A 14 -8.45 2.14 4.88
C LYS A 14 -7.32 2.45 5.85
N VAL A 15 -6.15 1.83 5.66
CA VAL A 15 -4.97 2.09 6.49
C VAL A 15 -4.50 3.53 6.31
N ILE A 16 -4.43 4.01 5.08
CA ILE A 16 -4.06 5.40 4.77
C ILE A 16 -5.07 6.39 5.37
N GLU A 17 -6.37 6.14 5.19
CA GLU A 17 -7.44 6.98 5.77
C GLU A 17 -7.32 7.02 7.30
N TRP A 18 -7.17 5.86 7.94
CA TRP A 18 -7.00 5.79 9.39
C TRP A 18 -5.75 6.56 9.86
N ILE A 19 -4.62 6.43 9.15
CA ILE A 19 -3.39 7.17 9.46
C ILE A 19 -3.62 8.68 9.35
N ALA A 20 -4.25 9.14 8.27
CA ALA A 20 -4.51 10.56 8.08
C ALA A 20 -5.49 11.16 9.09
N GLU A 21 -6.41 10.35 9.62
CA GLU A 21 -7.37 10.75 10.65
C GLU A 21 -6.79 10.70 12.07
N ASN A 22 -5.92 9.73 12.37
CA ASN A 22 -5.47 9.45 13.74
C ASN A 22 -4.05 9.94 14.03
N LEU A 23 -3.25 10.25 13.00
CA LEU A 23 -1.87 10.68 13.15
C LEU A 23 -1.64 12.06 12.50
N PRO A 24 -0.63 12.80 12.98
CA PRO A 24 -0.21 14.05 12.35
C PRO A 24 0.13 13.89 10.86
N LYS A 25 -0.17 14.90 10.04
CA LYS A 25 0.02 14.85 8.58
C LYS A 25 1.48 14.76 8.13
N ASP A 26 2.40 15.14 9.01
CA ASP A 26 3.85 15.02 8.85
C ASP A 26 4.37 13.62 9.20
N THR A 27 3.49 12.68 9.57
CA THR A 27 3.88 11.28 9.79
C THR A 27 4.50 10.68 8.54
N TYR A 28 5.67 10.08 8.71
CA TYR A 28 6.39 9.43 7.62
C TYR A 28 5.75 8.09 7.25
N LEU A 29 5.10 8.03 6.08
CA LEU A 29 4.51 6.81 5.54
C LEU A 29 5.30 6.30 4.35
N ASN A 30 6.00 5.18 4.56
CA ASN A 30 6.65 4.44 3.48
C ASN A 30 5.68 3.43 2.86
N ILE A 31 5.42 3.57 1.56
CA ILE A 31 4.56 2.69 0.76
C ILE A 31 5.48 1.76 -0.05
N MET A 32 5.42 0.46 0.24
CA MET A 32 6.32 -0.53 -0.34
C MET A 32 5.62 -1.37 -1.42
N SER A 33 6.29 -1.53 -2.56
CA SER A 33 5.85 -2.35 -3.70
C SER A 33 6.43 -3.78 -3.71
N GLN A 34 7.22 -4.13 -2.69
CA GLN A 34 8.14 -5.28 -2.68
C GLN A 34 7.48 -6.64 -2.41
N TYR A 35 6.17 -6.77 -2.66
CA TYR A 35 5.48 -8.04 -2.44
C TYR A 35 5.93 -9.09 -3.46
N THR A 36 6.48 -10.22 -2.98
CA THR A 36 6.83 -11.38 -3.82
C THR A 36 6.07 -12.60 -3.32
N PRO A 37 5.20 -13.21 -4.16
CA PRO A 37 4.52 -14.46 -3.81
C PRO A 37 5.55 -15.59 -3.68
N VAL A 38 5.51 -16.32 -2.57
CA VAL A 38 6.43 -17.44 -2.27
C VAL A 38 5.67 -18.61 -1.65
N TYR A 39 6.27 -19.80 -1.67
CA TYR A 39 5.71 -21.03 -1.11
C TYR A 39 4.31 -21.31 -1.68
N ARG A 40 3.29 -21.45 -0.82
CA ARG A 40 1.90 -21.75 -1.20
C ARG A 40 1.11 -20.52 -1.66
N ALA A 41 1.73 -19.35 -1.84
CA ALA A 41 1.02 -18.17 -2.33
C ALA A 41 0.28 -18.42 -3.66
N SER A 42 0.78 -19.33 -4.51
CA SER A 42 0.11 -19.77 -5.74
C SER A 42 -1.25 -20.46 -5.50
N GLU A 43 -1.48 -21.04 -4.31
CA GLU A 43 -2.75 -21.66 -3.92
C GLU A 43 -3.81 -20.62 -3.52
N PHE A 44 -3.42 -19.35 -3.33
CA PHE A 44 -4.29 -18.26 -2.91
C PHE A 44 -4.41 -17.21 -4.03
N PRO A 45 -5.47 -17.24 -4.85
CA PRO A 45 -5.63 -16.34 -6.00
C PRO A 45 -5.49 -14.85 -5.68
N ASP A 46 -5.86 -14.46 -4.46
CA ASP A 46 -5.82 -13.07 -4.02
C ASP A 46 -4.39 -12.55 -3.79
N ILE A 47 -3.43 -13.45 -3.53
CA ILE A 47 -2.03 -13.10 -3.23
C ILE A 47 -1.03 -13.83 -4.14
N SER A 48 -1.50 -14.57 -5.13
CA SER A 48 -0.70 -15.44 -5.99
C SER A 48 0.23 -14.71 -6.96
N ARG A 49 0.14 -13.38 -7.04
CA ARG A 49 0.90 -12.56 -7.98
C ARG A 49 1.57 -11.38 -7.30
N ARG A 50 2.57 -10.80 -7.96
CA ARG A 50 3.09 -9.47 -7.59
C ARG A 50 2.04 -8.39 -7.84
N ILE A 51 2.22 -7.26 -7.16
CA ILE A 51 1.42 -6.07 -7.45
C ILE A 51 1.76 -5.54 -8.84
N ASN A 52 0.78 -4.93 -9.50
CA ASN A 52 1.01 -4.17 -10.72
C ASN A 52 1.27 -2.68 -10.41
N HIS A 53 1.80 -1.96 -11.39
CA HIS A 53 2.10 -0.53 -11.25
C HIS A 53 0.85 0.31 -10.92
N LYS A 54 -0.34 -0.12 -11.38
CA LYS A 54 -1.60 0.57 -11.12
C LYS A 54 -1.98 0.48 -9.64
N GLU A 55 -1.86 -0.68 -9.02
CA GLU A 55 -2.13 -0.89 -7.59
C GLU A 55 -1.19 -0.06 -6.72
N TYR A 56 0.08 0.02 -7.10
CA TYR A 56 1.04 0.89 -6.42
C TYR A 56 0.68 2.37 -6.58
N SER A 57 0.37 2.79 -7.82
CA SER A 57 -0.03 4.16 -8.12
C SER A 57 -1.32 4.57 -7.40
N GLU A 58 -2.28 3.65 -7.26
CA GLU A 58 -3.50 3.84 -6.47
C GLU A 58 -3.18 4.07 -4.98
N ALA A 59 -2.28 3.27 -4.40
CA ALA A 59 -1.85 3.45 -3.01
C ALA A 59 -1.22 4.82 -2.77
N VAL A 60 -0.32 5.25 -3.66
CA VAL A 60 0.30 6.59 -3.60
C VAL A 60 -0.74 7.69 -3.78
N LYS A 61 -1.69 7.52 -4.69
CA LYS A 61 -2.77 8.47 -4.91
C LYS A 61 -3.64 8.64 -3.66
N TRP A 62 -4.07 7.55 -3.02
CA TRP A 62 -4.86 7.63 -1.79
C TRP A 62 -4.11 8.33 -0.67
N ALA A 63 -2.81 8.09 -0.54
CA ALA A 63 -1.99 8.77 0.46
C ALA A 63 -1.91 10.29 0.24
N LYS A 64 -1.79 10.71 -1.03
CA LYS A 64 -1.86 12.13 -1.40
C LYS A 64 -3.24 12.73 -1.16
N GLU A 65 -4.31 12.02 -1.54
CA GLU A 65 -5.70 12.46 -1.33
C GLU A 65 -6.05 12.60 0.15
N ALA A 66 -5.49 11.73 1.00
CA ALA A 66 -5.64 11.80 2.45
C ALA A 66 -4.84 12.95 3.10
N GLY A 67 -4.01 13.67 2.32
CA GLY A 67 -3.26 14.83 2.78
C GLY A 67 -1.98 14.49 3.56
N LEU A 68 -1.46 13.27 3.41
CA LEU A 68 -0.16 12.88 3.96
C LEU A 68 0.95 13.52 3.11
N THR A 69 1.84 14.28 3.75
CA THR A 69 2.87 15.06 3.06
C THR A 69 4.20 14.31 2.99
N ASN A 70 4.51 13.48 3.98
CA ASN A 70 5.77 12.74 4.10
C ASN A 70 5.63 11.31 3.59
N LEU A 71 5.64 11.13 2.27
CA LEU A 71 5.53 9.83 1.60
C LEU A 71 6.89 9.36 1.07
N ASP A 72 7.35 8.21 1.53
CA ASP A 72 8.49 7.50 0.94
C ASP A 72 7.97 6.54 -0.13
N ILE A 73 8.22 6.91 -1.38
CA ILE A 73 7.74 6.21 -2.57
C ILE A 73 8.91 5.39 -3.09
N GLN A 74 8.97 4.11 -2.69
CA GLN A 74 9.95 3.17 -3.22
C GLN A 74 9.35 2.44 -4.43
N GLY A 75 9.63 3.00 -5.62
CA GLY A 75 9.29 2.42 -6.91
C GLY A 75 10.32 1.40 -7.36
#